data_AF-A0AAP6D090-F1
#
_entry.id   AF-A0AAP6D090-F1
#
_cell.length_a   1.000
_cell.length_b   1.000
_cell.length_c   1.000
_cell.angle_alpha   90.00
_cell.angle_beta   90.00
_cell.angle_gamma   90.00
#
_symmetry.space_group_name_H-M   'P 1'
#
loop_
_entity.id
_entity.type
_entity.pdbx_description
1 polymer ?
#
loop_
_entity_poly.entity_id
_entity_poly.type
_entity_poly.pdbx_seq_one_letter_code
_entity_poly.pdbx_strand_id
1 'polypeptide(L)' 'MSELIQNVKASFEQVLGYAPSHIIQAPGRVNLIGEHTDYNDGFVLPCA' A
#
# COMPACT_ATOMS: atom_id res chain seq x y z
N MET A 1 8.34 -8.29 6.40
CA MET A 1 8.32 -6.91 5.86
C MET A 1 9.68 -6.51 5.26
N SER A 2 10.79 -6.77 5.95
CA SER A 2 12.13 -6.51 5.40
C SER A 2 12.36 -7.22 4.06
N GLU A 3 11.92 -8.48 3.93
CA GLU A 3 12.05 -9.27 2.71
C GLU A 3 11.33 -8.64 1.50
N LEU A 4 10.09 -8.17 1.66
CA LEU A 4 9.35 -7.47 0.60
C LEU A 4 10.10 -6.22 0.12
N ILE A 5 10.63 -5.42 1.06
CA ILE A 5 11.40 -4.22 0.73
C ILE A 5 12.67 -4.57 -0.03
N GLN A 6 13.38 -5.63 0.38
CA GLN A 6 14.58 -6.08 -0.34
C GLN A 6 14.26 -6.57 -1.74
N ASN A 7 13.18 -7.33 -1.90
CA ASN A 7 12.75 -7.82 -3.21
C ASN A 7 12.40 -6.66 -4.15
N VAL A 8 11.66 -5.66 -3.67
CA VAL A 8 11.31 -4.46 -4.46
C VAL A 8 12.56 -3.66 -4.83
N LYS A 9 13.50 -3.46 -3.90
CA LYS A 9 14.77 -2.78 -4.19
C LYS A 9 15.58 -3.50 -5.27
N ALA A 10 15.74 -4.81 -5.13
CA ALA A 10 16.48 -5.63 -6.09
C ALA A 10 15.82 -5.60 -7.48
N SER A 11 14.49 -5.74 -7.56
CA SER A 11 13.77 -5.64 -8.83
C SER A 11 13.86 -4.24 -9.46
N PHE A 12 13.80 -3.18 -8.66
CA PHE A 12 13.96 -1.80 -9.16
C PHE A 12 15.34 -1.60 -9.79
N GLU A 13 16.42 -1.98 -9.08
CA GLU A 13 17.79 -1.86 -9.56
C GLU A 13 18.04 -2.69 -10.82
N GLN A 14 17.48 -3.90 -10.89
CA GLN A 14 17.59 -4.75 -12.07
C GLN A 14 16.96 -4.14 -13.32
N VAL A 15 15.83 -3.42 -13.17
CA VAL A 15 15.09 -2.84 -14.29
C VAL A 15 15.64 -1.47 -14.69
N LEU A 16 16.07 -0.66 -13.72
CA LEU A 16 16.41 0.75 -13.94
C LEU A 16 17.91 1.04 -13.88
N GLY A 17 18.73 0.11 -13.37
CA GLY A 17 20.19 0.21 -13.36
C GLY A 17 20.77 1.12 -12.28
N TYR A 18 19.96 1.58 -11.31
CA TYR A 18 20.40 2.38 -10.18
C TYR A 18 19.48 2.17 -8.96
N ALA A 19 20.00 2.51 -7.77
CA ALA A 19 19.29 2.33 -6.51
C ALA A 19 18.09 3.29 -6.37
N PRO A 20 16.94 2.84 -5.82
CA PRO A 20 15.82 3.73 -5.56
C PRO A 20 16.19 4.77 -4.50
N SER A 21 15.77 6.02 -4.71
CA SER A 21 16.04 7.10 -3.75
C SER A 21 15.19 6.99 -2.48
N HIS A 22 13.99 6.43 -2.60
CA HIS A 22 13.02 6.30 -1.51
C HIS A 22 12.22 5.00 -1.67
N ILE A 23 11.73 4.48 -0.54
CA ILE A 23 10.72 3.42 -0.50
C ILE A 23 9.51 3.99 0.22
N ILE A 24 8.35 3.94 -0.44
CA ILE A 24 7.08 4.42 0.09
C ILE A 24 6.14 3.24 0.21
N GLN A 25 5.41 3.16 1.31
CA GLN A 25 4.43 2.12 1.56
C GLN A 25 3.12 2.75 2.03
N ALA A 26 2.01 2.25 1.48
CA ALA A 26 0.67 2.54 1.97
C ALA A 26 -0.04 1.21 2.20
N PRO A 27 -0.61 0.96 3.40
CA PRO A 27 -1.35 -0.26 3.65
C PRO A 27 -2.65 -0.28 2.82
N GLY A 28 -3.15 -1.48 2.55
CA GLY A 28 -4.56 -1.63 2.20
C GLY A 28 -5.44 -1.27 3.40
N ARG A 29 -6.75 -1.43 3.24
CA ARG A 29 -7.69 -1.28 4.36
C ARG A 29 -8.80 -2.31 4.25
N VAL A 30 -9.20 -2.86 5.38
CA VAL A 30 -10.47 -3.59 5.53
C VAL A 30 -11.52 -2.64 6.08
N ASN A 31 -12.75 -2.78 5.65
CA ASN A 31 -13.86 -2.06 6.24
C ASN A 31 -14.55 -2.97 7.27
N LEU A 32 -14.71 -2.48 8.50
CA LEU A 32 -15.33 -3.25 9.58
C LEU A 32 -16.85 -3.15 9.54
N ILE A 33 -17.36 -1.97 9.15
CA ILE A 33 -18.80 -1.71 8.94
C ILE A 33 -18.99 -0.47 8.05
N GLY A 34 -20.12 -0.44 7.34
CA GLY A 34 -20.47 0.62 6.38
C GLY A 34 -20.05 0.27 4.96
N GLU A 35 -20.45 -0.90 4.45
CA GLU A 35 -20.25 -1.24 3.04
C GLU A 35 -21.23 -0.46 2.16
N HIS A 36 -20.75 0.04 1.02
CA HIS A 36 -21.57 0.77 0.05
C HIS A 36 -22.23 2.06 0.57
N THR A 37 -21.80 2.58 1.71
CA THR A 37 -22.33 3.82 2.30
C THR A 37 -21.51 5.06 1.95
N ASP A 38 -20.23 4.88 1.63
CA ASP A 38 -19.25 5.93 1.37
C ASP A 38 -19.63 6.83 0.18
N TYR A 39 -20.09 6.25 -0.92
CA TYR A 39 -20.54 7.02 -2.08
C TYR A 39 -21.98 7.56 -1.95
N ASN A 40 -22.61 7.37 -0.79
CA ASN A 40 -23.94 7.88 -0.45
C ASN A 40 -23.90 8.87 0.74
N ASP A 41 -22.76 9.52 0.98
CA ASP A 41 -22.52 10.44 2.11
C ASP A 41 -22.73 9.80 3.51
N GLY A 42 -22.60 8.47 3.60
CA GLY A 42 -22.73 7.71 4.83
C GLY A 42 -21.40 7.53 5.60
N PHE A 43 -21.49 7.10 6.87
CA PHE A 43 -20.31 6.79 7.68
C PHE A 43 -19.73 5.42 7.36
N VAL A 44 -18.42 5.27 7.57
CA VAL A 44 -17.65 4.02 7.43
C VAL A 44 -16.68 3.84 8.61
N LEU A 45 -16.31 2.59 8.92
CA LEU A 45 -15.30 2.28 9.93
C LEU A 45 -14.20 1.38 9.36
N PRO A 46 -13.22 1.96 8.62
CA PRO A 46 -12.11 1.21 8.07
C PRO A 46 -10.98 1.01 9.08
N CYS A 47 -10.16 -0.02 8.85
CA CYS A 47 -8.91 -0.28 9.53
C CYS A 47 -7.83 -0.66 8.51
N ALA A 48 -6.61 -0.19 8.73
CA ALA A 48 -5.45 -0.46 7.88
C ALA A 48 -4.71 -1.74 8.29
#